data_AF-A0A2U3F0M4-F1
#
_entry.id   AF-A0A2U3F0M4-F1
#
_cell.length_a   1.000
_cell.length_b   1.000
_cell.length_c   1.000
_cell.angle_alpha   90.00
_cell.angle_beta   90.00
_cell.angle_gamma   90.00
#
_symmetry.space_group_name_H-M   'P 1'
#
loop_
_entity.id
_entity.type
_entity.pdbx_description
1 polymer ?
#
loop_
_entity_poly.entity_id
_entity_poly.type
_entity_poly.pdbx_seq_one_letter_code
_entity_poly.pdbx_strand_id
1 'polypeptide(L)'
;MSDINPCMTCGACCAYFRVSFYWAEASDGGGTVPVHLTEPLTPFLRCMSGTNQKQARCVALQGEPGVSTRCSIYEDRPSPCREFAMSGEDGQVNEACNRARARVGLPPLYKDMLFHTSLDAATAGASGVQLPAN
;
A
#
# COMPACT_ATOMS: atom_id res chain seq x y z
N MET A 1 4.65 21.30 -5.68
CA MET A 1 3.59 20.29 -5.72
C MET A 1 4.18 19.05 -5.08
N SER A 2 3.58 18.57 -3.99
CA SER A 2 4.10 17.46 -3.20
C SER A 2 4.08 16.17 -4.03
N ASP A 3 5.24 15.58 -4.23
CA ASP A 3 5.39 14.27 -4.89
C ASP A 3 4.64 13.21 -4.03
N ILE A 4 3.57 12.63 -4.58
CA ILE A 4 2.81 11.57 -3.92
C ILE A 4 3.64 10.29 -3.96
N ASN A 5 3.89 9.69 -2.80
CA ASN A 5 4.63 8.43 -2.73
C ASN A 5 3.85 7.34 -3.51
N PRO A 6 4.49 6.63 -4.45
CA PRO A 6 3.82 5.63 -5.31
C PRO A 6 3.21 4.45 -4.53
N CYS A 7 3.59 4.25 -3.26
CA CYS A 7 2.92 3.30 -2.38
C CYS A 7 1.43 3.64 -2.18
N MET A 8 1.02 4.91 -2.26
CA MET A 8 -0.36 5.34 -2.02
C MET A 8 -1.34 4.83 -3.08
N THR A 9 -0.84 4.48 -4.27
CA THR A 9 -1.67 4.08 -5.43
C THR A 9 -1.39 2.65 -5.89
N CYS A 10 -0.41 1.95 -5.29
CA CYS A 10 0.01 0.63 -5.76
C CYS A 10 -0.89 -0.55 -5.33
N GLY A 11 -1.62 -0.42 -4.21
CA GLY A 11 -2.55 -1.46 -3.73
C GLY A 11 -1.89 -2.74 -3.19
N ALA A 12 -0.55 -2.81 -3.16
CA ALA A 12 0.19 -4.02 -2.82
C ALA A 12 -0.11 -4.53 -1.39
N CYS A 13 -0.17 -3.64 -0.40
CA CYS A 13 -0.48 -4.03 0.98
C CYS A 13 -1.90 -4.63 1.11
N CYS A 14 -2.87 -4.07 0.40
CA CYS A 14 -4.27 -4.53 0.39
C CYS A 14 -4.45 -5.88 -0.33
N ALA A 15 -3.51 -6.26 -1.20
CA ALA A 15 -3.52 -7.52 -1.96
C ALA A 15 -2.57 -8.58 -1.37
N TYR A 16 -1.97 -8.33 -0.20
CA TYR A 16 -0.96 -9.21 0.36
C TYR A 16 -1.16 -9.54 1.85
N PHE A 17 -1.47 -8.53 2.68
CA PHE A 17 -1.55 -8.73 4.12
C PHE A 17 -2.95 -9.12 4.59
N ARG A 18 -3.00 -9.98 5.61
CA ARG A 18 -4.20 -10.10 6.45
C ARG A 18 -4.27 -8.92 7.40
N VAL A 19 -5.27 -8.06 7.24
CA VAL A 19 -5.44 -6.87 8.09
C VAL A 19 -6.25 -7.27 9.31
N SER A 20 -5.57 -7.68 10.39
CA SER A 20 -6.21 -8.10 11.65
C SER A 20 -6.07 -7.01 12.71
N PHE A 21 -7.13 -6.70 13.44
CA PHE A 21 -7.18 -5.58 14.38
C PHE A 21 -8.16 -5.85 15.54
N TYR A 22 -8.13 -5.03 16.59
CA TYR A 22 -8.99 -5.22 17.76
C TYR A 22 -10.45 -4.99 17.40
N TRP A 23 -11.35 -5.87 17.86
CA TRP A 23 -12.76 -5.83 17.44
C TRP A 23 -13.42 -4.45 17.68
N ALA A 24 -13.00 -3.71 18.71
CA ALA A 24 -13.61 -2.43 19.06
C ALA A 24 -13.20 -1.26 18.14
N GLU A 25 -12.21 -1.44 17.25
CA GLU A 25 -11.93 -0.44 16.22
C GLU A 25 -13.03 -0.38 15.14
N ALA A 26 -13.91 -1.39 15.09
CA ALA A 26 -15.09 -1.38 14.24
C ALA A 26 -16.20 -0.48 14.80
N SER A 27 -17.07 -0.02 13.89
CA SER A 27 -18.16 0.92 14.20
C SER A 27 -19.16 0.40 15.25
N ASP A 28 -19.26 -0.92 15.44
CA ASP A 28 -20.10 -1.56 16.45
C ASP A 28 -19.42 -1.70 17.83
N GLY A 29 -18.12 -1.40 17.92
CA GLY A 29 -17.37 -1.34 19.18
C GLY A 29 -16.90 0.07 19.56
N GLY A 30 -17.35 1.10 18.84
CA GLY A 30 -17.04 2.51 19.11
C GLY A 30 -15.90 3.11 18.29
N GLY A 31 -15.26 2.31 17.42
CA GLY A 31 -14.28 2.81 16.45
C GLY A 31 -14.92 3.29 15.15
N THR A 32 -14.10 3.47 14.11
CA THR A 32 -14.56 4.04 12.82
C THR A 32 -14.64 3.03 11.68
N VAL A 33 -14.02 1.85 11.81
CA VAL A 33 -13.94 0.88 10.72
C VAL A 33 -15.34 0.32 10.41
N PRO A 34 -15.86 0.41 9.18
CA PRO A 34 -17.22 -0.05 8.88
C PRO A 34 -17.38 -1.55 9.08
N VAL A 35 -18.26 -1.94 10.01
CA VAL A 35 -18.45 -3.33 10.44
C VAL A 35 -18.71 -4.31 9.29
N HIS A 36 -19.46 -3.87 8.27
CA HIS A 36 -19.87 -4.69 7.12
C HIS A 36 -18.72 -5.00 6.14
N LEU A 37 -17.57 -4.35 6.32
CA LEU A 37 -16.33 -4.63 5.57
C LEU A 37 -15.38 -5.57 6.34
N THR A 38 -15.82 -6.12 7.47
CA THR A 38 -14.99 -6.91 8.39
C THR A 38 -15.56 -8.30 8.59
N GLU A 39 -14.70 -9.24 8.98
CA GLU A 39 -15.08 -10.59 9.38
C GLU A 39 -14.46 -10.93 10.74
N PRO A 40 -15.15 -11.71 11.59
CA PRO A 40 -14.62 -12.15 12.88
C PRO A 40 -13.44 -13.11 12.67
N LEU A 41 -12.36 -12.90 13.44
CA LEU A 41 -11.19 -13.78 13.41
C LEU A 41 -11.07 -14.59 14.72
N THR A 42 -11.22 -13.92 15.86
CA THR A 42 -11.29 -14.53 17.20
C THR A 42 -12.31 -13.73 18.03
N PRO A 43 -12.64 -14.11 19.28
CA PRO A 43 -13.53 -13.32 20.13
C PRO A 43 -13.09 -11.87 20.35
N PHE A 44 -11.79 -11.57 20.20
CA PHE A 44 -11.23 -10.23 20.43
C PHE A 44 -10.67 -9.57 19.18
N LEU A 45 -10.57 -10.29 18.06
CA LEU A 45 -9.98 -9.80 16.82
C LEU A 45 -10.94 -9.90 15.66
N ARG A 46 -10.92 -8.89 14.81
CA ARG A 46 -11.52 -8.90 13.48
C ARG A 46 -10.43 -8.78 12.44
N CYS A 47 -10.80 -9.04 11.19
CA CYS A 47 -9.98 -8.64 10.07
C CYS A 47 -10.81 -8.03 8.95
N MET A 48 -10.16 -7.29 8.05
CA MET A 48 -10.83 -6.81 6.85
C MET A 48 -11.22 -8.00 5.98
N SER A 49 -12.46 -8.03 5.51
CA SER A 49 -12.99 -9.13 4.70
C SER A 49 -12.18 -9.32 3.43
N GLY A 50 -11.97 -10.59 3.06
CA GLY A 50 -11.18 -11.00 1.89
C GLY A 50 -9.66 -11.03 2.16
N THR A 51 -9.21 -10.62 3.36
CA THR A 51 -7.79 -10.70 3.72
C THR A 51 -7.42 -11.97 4.51
N ASN A 52 -8.40 -12.72 5.04
CA ASN A 52 -8.17 -13.98 5.77
C ASN A 52 -8.08 -15.21 4.85
N GLN A 53 -7.33 -15.10 3.74
CA GLN A 53 -7.18 -16.18 2.77
C GLN A 53 -5.81 -16.13 2.09
N LYS A 54 -5.41 -17.23 1.44
CA LYS A 54 -4.10 -17.35 0.77
C LYS A 54 -3.86 -16.29 -0.31
N GLN A 55 -4.91 -15.91 -1.04
CA GLN A 55 -4.89 -14.82 -2.01
C GLN A 55 -5.64 -13.63 -1.41
N ALA A 56 -5.00 -12.94 -0.47
CA ALA A 56 -5.59 -11.80 0.22
C ALA A 56 -5.98 -10.70 -0.77
N ARG A 57 -7.21 -10.21 -0.68
CA ARG A 57 -7.65 -9.00 -1.38
C ARG A 57 -8.67 -8.30 -0.51
N CYS A 58 -8.27 -7.19 0.10
CA CYS A 58 -9.14 -6.40 0.97
C CYS A 58 -10.40 -5.94 0.21
N VAL A 59 -11.57 -6.11 0.82
CA VAL A 59 -12.86 -5.65 0.26
C VAL A 59 -12.89 -4.14 -0.02
N ALA A 60 -12.13 -3.34 0.74
CA ALA A 60 -12.05 -1.89 0.56
C ALA A 60 -11.13 -1.45 -0.59
N LEU A 61 -10.40 -2.39 -1.22
CA LEU A 61 -9.50 -2.08 -2.33
C LEU A 61 -10.31 -1.81 -3.61
N GLN A 62 -10.21 -0.57 -4.08
CA GLN A 62 -10.78 -0.14 -5.36
C GLN A 62 -9.65 -0.06 -6.40
N GLY A 63 -9.93 -0.55 -7.61
CA GLY A 63 -8.97 -0.61 -8.70
C GLY A 63 -8.13 -1.89 -8.74
N GLU A 64 -7.08 -1.87 -9.56
CA GLU A 64 -6.22 -3.02 -9.84
C GLU A 64 -4.82 -2.81 -9.25
N PRO A 65 -4.33 -3.72 -8.36
CA PRO A 65 -2.99 -3.65 -7.81
C PRO A 65 -1.91 -3.47 -8.88
N GLY A 66 -0.97 -2.56 -8.64
CA GLY A 66 0.10 -2.23 -9.56
C GLY A 66 -0.27 -1.34 -10.75
N VAL A 67 -1.56 -1.04 -10.96
CA VAL A 67 -2.01 -0.12 -12.01
C VAL A 67 -2.45 1.21 -11.40
N SER A 68 -3.58 1.21 -10.69
CA SER A 68 -4.11 2.38 -10.00
C SER A 68 -5.15 1.91 -8.99
N THR A 69 -4.92 2.23 -7.72
CA THR A 69 -5.79 1.82 -6.63
C THR A 69 -6.04 2.93 -5.63
N ARG A 70 -7.10 2.77 -4.86
CA ARG A 70 -7.37 3.55 -3.65
C ARG A 70 -8.11 2.70 -2.62
N CYS A 71 -8.02 3.08 -1.35
CA CYS A 71 -8.86 2.51 -0.31
C CYS A 71 -10.18 3.28 -0.25
N SER A 72 -11.33 2.59 -0.29
CA SER A 72 -12.64 3.23 -0.17
C SER A 72 -12.94 3.77 1.23
N ILE A 73 -12.16 3.37 2.24
CA ILE A 73 -12.29 3.77 3.64
C ILE A 73 -10.98 4.37 4.19
N TYR A 74 -10.25 5.14 3.38
CA TYR A 74 -8.90 5.62 3.74
C TYR A 74 -8.84 6.37 5.09
N GLU A 75 -9.86 7.17 5.40
CA GLU A 75 -9.98 7.90 6.68
C GLU A 75 -10.43 6.99 7.84
N ASP A 76 -11.10 5.88 7.54
CA ASP A 76 -11.65 4.93 8.53
C ASP A 76 -10.84 3.63 8.60
N ARG A 77 -9.56 3.67 8.20
CA ARG A 77 -8.66 2.50 8.18
C ARG A 77 -8.46 1.92 9.59
N PRO A 78 -8.37 0.60 9.78
CA PRO A 78 -7.95 0.07 11.09
C PRO A 78 -6.48 0.44 11.40
N SER A 79 -6.10 0.35 12.68
CA SER A 79 -4.76 0.63 13.18
C SER A 79 -3.62 0.00 12.35
N PRO A 80 -3.67 -1.28 11.91
CA PRO A 80 -2.57 -1.85 11.14
C PRO A 80 -2.42 -1.21 9.76
N CYS A 81 -3.47 -0.61 9.21
CA CYS A 81 -3.41 0.10 7.93
C CYS A 81 -2.99 1.56 8.07
N ARG A 82 -3.18 2.18 9.25
CA ARG A 82 -2.72 3.55 9.54
C ARG A 82 -1.25 3.57 9.93
N GLU A 83 -0.82 2.61 10.73
CA GLU A 83 0.52 2.53 11.32
C GLU A 83 1.55 1.89 10.38
N PHE A 84 1.11 1.29 9.27
CA PHE A 84 2.02 0.68 8.30
C PHE A 84 2.79 1.75 7.52
N ALA A 85 4.07 1.93 7.89
CA ALA A 85 4.98 2.86 7.23
C ALA A 85 5.14 2.53 5.74
N MET A 86 5.12 3.54 4.89
CA MET A 86 5.33 3.36 3.46
C MET A 86 6.83 3.26 3.15
N SER A 87 7.24 2.42 2.20
CA SER A 87 8.65 2.44 1.80
C SER A 87 9.00 3.78 1.16
N GLY A 88 10.14 4.36 1.54
CA GLY A 88 10.57 5.70 1.16
C GLY A 88 10.05 6.82 2.07
N GLU A 89 9.10 6.53 2.97
CA GLU A 89 8.68 7.48 4.01
C GLU A 89 9.87 7.79 4.93
N ASP A 90 10.14 9.07 5.16
CA ASP A 90 11.30 9.56 5.92
C ASP A 90 12.66 9.01 5.43
N GLY A 91 12.75 8.66 4.15
CA GLY A 91 13.95 8.07 3.54
C GLY A 91 14.27 6.65 4.04
N GLN A 92 13.31 5.98 4.70
CA GLN A 92 13.46 4.63 5.22
C GLN A 92 12.88 3.59 4.27
N VAL A 93 13.56 2.46 4.14
CA VAL A 93 13.06 1.32 3.38
C VAL A 93 12.17 0.47 4.27
N ASN A 94 10.97 0.15 3.80
CA ASN A 94 10.11 -0.84 4.45
C ASN A 94 10.15 -2.16 3.65
N GLU A 95 10.89 -3.14 4.16
CA GLU A 95 10.99 -4.47 3.54
C GLU A 95 9.65 -5.22 3.48
N ALA A 96 8.75 -5.00 4.43
CA ALA A 96 7.40 -5.58 4.37
C ALA A 96 6.61 -5.01 3.19
N CYS A 97 6.74 -3.69 2.94
CA CYS A 97 6.16 -3.06 1.76
C CYS A 97 6.76 -3.62 0.47
N ASN A 98 8.08 -3.80 0.40
CA ASN A 98 8.75 -4.38 -0.76
C ASN A 98 8.32 -5.83 -1.04
N ARG A 99 8.13 -6.66 0.00
CA ARG A 99 7.57 -8.02 -0.16
C ARG A 99 6.15 -7.99 -0.72
N ALA A 100 5.29 -7.09 -0.23
CA ALA A 100 3.94 -6.92 -0.75
C ALA A 100 3.97 -6.49 -2.23
N ARG A 101 4.86 -5.56 -2.59
CA ARG A 101 5.05 -5.11 -3.97
C ARG A 101 5.51 -6.25 -4.89
N ALA A 102 6.49 -7.04 -4.45
CA ALA A 102 6.97 -8.19 -5.21
C ALA A 102 5.85 -9.21 -5.49
N ARG A 103 4.90 -9.39 -4.55
CA ARG A 103 3.75 -10.29 -4.75
C ARG A 103 2.87 -9.87 -5.92
N VAL A 104 2.72 -8.57 -6.14
CA VAL A 104 1.90 -8.00 -7.22
C VAL A 104 2.74 -7.66 -8.46
N GLY A 105 3.98 -8.14 -8.54
CA GLY A 105 4.87 -7.94 -9.70
C GLY A 105 5.51 -6.56 -9.80
N LEU A 106 5.49 -5.77 -8.72
CA LEU A 106 6.09 -4.43 -8.69
C LEU A 106 7.54 -4.46 -8.20
N PRO A 107 8.41 -3.58 -8.72
CA PRO A 107 9.79 -3.45 -8.25
C PRO A 107 9.82 -2.88 -6.82
N PRO A 108 10.87 -3.18 -6.03
CA PRO A 108 11.05 -2.58 -4.70
C PRO A 108 11.22 -1.06 -4.82
N LEU A 109 10.79 -0.32 -3.80
CA LEU A 109 11.13 1.10 -3.68
C LEU A 109 12.44 1.19 -2.90
N TYR A 110 13.49 1.67 -3.55
CA TYR A 110 14.81 1.86 -2.96
C TYR A 110 14.97 3.29 -2.45
N LYS A 111 15.86 3.44 -1.46
CA LYS A 111 16.20 4.71 -0.82
C LYS A 111 16.58 5.82 -1.81
N ASP A 112 17.20 5.43 -2.92
CA ASP A 112 17.74 6.35 -3.93
C ASP A 112 16.84 6.49 -5.17
N MET A 113 15.58 6.04 -5.14
CA MET A 113 14.63 6.44 -6.18
C MET A 113 14.46 7.93 -5.99
N LEU A 114 15.10 8.72 -6.85
CA LEU A 114 14.73 10.10 -7.09
C LEU A 114 13.24 10.04 -7.48
N PHE A 115 12.34 10.23 -6.51
CA PHE A 115 10.90 10.35 -6.74
C PHE A 115 10.55 11.65 -7.49
N HIS A 116 11.50 12.18 -8.28
CA HIS A 116 11.40 13.34 -9.13
C HIS A 116 11.16 12.89 -10.56
N THR A 117 10.03 12.25 -10.83
CA THR A 117 9.49 12.34 -12.19
C THR A 117 8.64 13.60 -12.23
N SER A 118 9.26 14.73 -12.57
CA SER A 118 8.47 15.91 -12.94
C SER A 118 7.57 15.53 -14.11
N LEU A 119 6.39 16.14 -14.22
CA LEU A 119 5.51 15.94 -15.38
C LEU A 119 6.22 16.21 -16.72
N ASP A 120 7.34 16.95 -16.68
CA ASP A 120 8.16 17.31 -17.84
C ASP A 120 9.24 16.27 -18.18
N ALA A 121 9.44 15.22 -17.37
CA ALA A 121 10.45 14.19 -17.60
C ALA A 121 10.21 13.40 -18.90
N ALA A 122 8.96 13.33 -19.38
CA ALA A 122 8.62 12.73 -20.68
C ALA A 122 9.10 13.57 -21.89
N THR A 123 9.47 14.83 -21.67
CA THR A 123 9.90 15.78 -22.71
C THR A 123 11.41 16.05 -22.71
N ALA A 124 12.14 15.59 -21.69
CA ALA A 124 13.59 15.69 -21.67
C ALA A 124 14.19 14.63 -22.62
N GLY A 125 14.66 15.09 -23.79
CA GLY A 125 15.30 14.21 -24.77
C GLY A 125 16.39 13.35 -24.15
N ALA A 126 16.31 12.04 -24.38
CA ALA A 126 17.29 11.07 -23.93
C ALA A 126 18.66 11.38 -24.55
N SER A 127 19.52 12.09 -23.81
CA SER A 127 20.90 12.31 -24.21
C SER A 127 21.81 11.86 -23.07
N GLY A 128 22.41 10.68 -23.26
CA GLY A 128 23.39 10.13 -22.33
C GLY A 128 23.63 8.64 -22.51
N VAL A 129 23.94 8.17 -23.73
CA VAL A 129 24.54 6.84 -23.91
C VAL A 129 25.99 6.93 -23.41
N GLN A 130 26.25 6.31 -22.26
CA GLN A 130 27.58 6.24 -21.67
C GLN A 130 28.48 5.34 -22.55
N LEU A 131 29.52 5.92 -23.14
CA LEU A 131 30.55 5.18 -23.89
C LEU A 131 31.46 4.40 -22.91
N PRO A 132 31.93 3.18 -23.28
CA PRO A 132 32.80 2.39 -22.43
C PRO A 132 34.21 3.00 -22.33
N ALA A 133 34.76 2.97 -21.12
CA ALA A 133 36.13 3.40 -20.82
C ALA A 133 37.15 2.43 -21.44
N ASN A 134 38.22 2.99 -22.02
CA ASN A 134 39.38 2.27 -22.54
C ASN A 134 40.52 2.36 -21.53
#